data_AF-A0A2M6WT97-F1
#
_entry.id   AF-A0A2M6WT97-F1
#
_cell.length_a   1.000
_cell.length_b   1.000
_cell.length_c   1.000
_cell.angle_alpha   90.00
_cell.angle_beta   90.00
_cell.angle_gamma   90.00
#
_symmetry.space_group_name_H-M   'P 1'
#
loop_
_entity.id
_entity.type
_entity.pdbx_description
1 polymer ?
#
loop_
_entity_poly.entity_id
_entity_poly.type
_entity_poly.pdbx_seq_one_letter_code
_entity_poly.pdbx_strand_id
1 'polypeptide(L)'
;MTIQSTWTGSADTYNVVRKQIAERWGEAESARYNPKANCLTFKQWLNNGYRVKKGEKALKSYTFVALKNDQDEIIKTFQRTVNLFYDKQVELIEKTEIN
;
A
#
# COMPACT_ATOMS: atom_id res chain seq x y z
N MET A 1 -2.29 3.01 -23.36
CA MET A 1 -1.35 3.59 -22.38
C MET A 1 -1.39 2.70 -21.14
N THR A 2 -0.43 1.81 -20.99
CA THR A 2 -0.48 0.76 -19.96
C THR A 2 0.33 1.23 -18.76
N ILE A 3 -0.35 1.62 -17.68
CA ILE A 3 0.32 2.00 -16.42
C ILE A 3 0.86 0.72 -15.78
N GLN A 4 2.11 0.39 -16.06
CA GLN A 4 2.80 -0.72 -15.40
C GLN A 4 3.33 -0.24 -14.05
N SER A 5 2.71 -0.73 -12.96
CA SER A 5 3.27 -0.61 -11.62
C SER A 5 4.68 -1.25 -11.60
N THR A 6 5.70 -0.54 -11.12
CA THR A 6 7.06 -1.05 -10.81
C THR A 6 7.01 -1.97 -9.58
N TRP A 7 6.11 -2.95 -9.59
CA TRP A 7 5.94 -3.93 -8.53
C TRP A 7 6.87 -5.10 -8.81
N THR A 8 8.04 -5.11 -8.18
CA THR A 8 8.99 -6.25 -8.21
C THR A 8 8.58 -7.39 -7.27
N GLY A 9 7.34 -7.35 -6.74
CA GLY A 9 6.63 -8.45 -6.11
C GLY A 9 7.46 -9.50 -5.39
N SER A 10 8.14 -9.12 -4.31
CA SER A 10 8.49 -10.13 -3.31
C SER A 10 7.17 -10.71 -2.79
N ALA A 11 6.95 -12.01 -3.05
CA ALA A 11 5.81 -12.75 -2.53
C ALA A 11 5.70 -12.60 -1.00
N ASP A 12 6.84 -12.36 -0.34
CA ASP A 12 6.93 -12.13 1.10
C ASP A 12 6.21 -10.84 1.50
N THR A 13 6.37 -9.74 0.76
CA THR A 13 5.64 -8.49 1.01
C THR A 13 4.13 -8.68 0.90
N TYR A 14 3.68 -9.44 -0.10
CA TYR A 14 2.26 -9.76 -0.28
C TYR A 14 1.74 -10.58 0.92
N ASN A 15 2.46 -11.63 1.30
CA ASN A 15 2.08 -12.52 2.40
C ASN A 15 2.07 -11.78 3.75
N VAL A 16 3.00 -10.86 3.98
CA VAL A 16 3.07 -10.07 5.23
C VAL A 16 1.87 -9.13 5.37
N VAL A 17 1.47 -8.44 4.30
CA VAL A 17 0.28 -7.59 4.35
C VAL A 17 -0.99 -8.44 4.44
N ARG A 18 -1.07 -9.53 3.68
CA ARG A 18 -2.19 -10.48 3.74
C ARG A 18 -2.40 -11.03 5.15
N LYS A 19 -1.32 -11.43 5.83
CA LYS A 19 -1.38 -11.91 7.23
C LYS A 19 -1.89 -10.83 8.18
N GLN A 20 -1.42 -9.59 8.04
CA GLN A 20 -1.91 -8.48 8.87
C GLN A 20 -3.41 -8.19 8.62
N ILE A 21 -3.90 -8.36 7.38
CA ILE A 21 -5.32 -8.24 7.06
C ILE A 21 -6.11 -9.38 7.71
N ALA A 22 -5.61 -10.63 7.60
CA ALA A 22 -6.22 -11.79 8.23
C ALA A 22 -6.32 -11.65 9.76
N GLU A 23 -5.27 -11.15 10.40
CA GLU A 23 -5.23 -10.92 11.85
C GLU A 23 -6.24 -9.85 12.31
N ARG A 24 -6.51 -8.83 11.48
CA ARG A 24 -7.41 -7.72 11.84
C ARG A 24 -8.87 -7.96 11.47
N TRP A 25 -9.13 -8.61 10.34
CA TRP A 25 -10.48 -8.75 9.79
C TRP A 25 -10.85 -10.17 9.36
N GLY A 26 -9.96 -11.14 9.53
CA GLY A 26 -10.19 -12.55 9.21
C GLY A 26 -9.78 -12.95 7.79
N GLU A 27 -9.79 -14.26 7.54
CA GLU A 27 -9.32 -14.85 6.27
C GLU A 27 -10.17 -14.43 5.06
N ALA A 28 -11.47 -14.16 5.25
CA ALA A 28 -12.35 -13.71 4.17
C ALA A 28 -11.84 -12.40 3.52
N GLU A 29 -11.33 -11.47 4.33
CA GLU A 29 -10.78 -10.21 3.85
C GLU A 29 -9.36 -10.38 3.30
N SER A 30 -8.58 -11.29 3.87
CA SER A 30 -7.27 -11.69 3.34
C SER A 30 -7.39 -12.29 1.93
N ALA A 31 -8.46 -13.03 1.63
CA ALA A 31 -8.73 -13.54 0.29
C ALA A 31 -9.14 -12.45 -0.71
N ARG A 32 -9.80 -11.38 -0.24
CA ARG A 32 -10.19 -10.22 -1.04
C ARG A 32 -9.04 -9.24 -1.30
N TYR A 33 -7.95 -9.36 -0.55
CA TYR A 33 -6.80 -8.47 -0.64
C TYR A 33 -6.20 -8.43 -2.06
N ASN A 34 -6.18 -7.23 -2.64
CA ASN A 34 -5.55 -6.91 -3.90
C ASN A 34 -4.63 -5.68 -3.74
N PRO A 35 -3.30 -5.85 -3.72
CA PRO A 35 -2.33 -4.78 -3.48
C PRO A 35 -2.39 -3.62 -4.50
N LYS A 36 -3.03 -3.81 -5.66
CA LYS A 36 -3.16 -2.77 -6.69
C LYS A 36 -4.46 -1.98 -6.62
N ALA A 37 -5.47 -2.50 -5.93
CA ALA A 37 -6.84 -1.97 -6.00
C ALA A 37 -7.40 -1.55 -4.63
N ASN A 38 -7.13 -2.31 -3.56
CA ASN A 38 -7.77 -2.10 -2.26
C ASN A 38 -6.79 -1.95 -1.10
N CYS A 39 -5.49 -1.76 -1.39
CA CYS A 39 -4.48 -1.50 -0.37
C CYS A 39 -3.47 -0.49 -0.91
N LEU A 40 -3.65 0.76 -0.51
CA LEU A 40 -2.92 1.89 -1.08
C LEU A 40 -2.27 2.72 0.03
N THR A 41 -1.28 3.52 -0.36
CA THR A 41 -0.69 4.51 0.56
C THR A 41 -1.68 5.63 0.86
N PHE A 42 -1.47 6.35 1.97
CA PHE A 42 -2.30 7.50 2.36
C PHE A 42 -2.51 8.51 1.21
N LYS A 43 -1.42 8.86 0.51
CA LYS A 43 -1.46 9.81 -0.60
C LYS A 43 -2.27 9.28 -1.78
N GLN A 44 -2.18 7.99 -2.08
CA GLN A 44 -2.96 7.38 -3.15
C GLN A 44 -4.45 7.36 -2.81
N TRP A 45 -4.83 7.02 -1.57
CA TRP A 45 -6.23 7.12 -1.15
C TRP A 45 -6.76 8.54 -1.27
N LEU A 46 -5.99 9.52 -0.80
CA LEU A 46 -6.35 10.94 -0.88
C LEU A 46 -6.57 11.38 -2.34
N ASN A 47 -5.69 10.98 -3.25
CA ASN A 47 -5.82 11.29 -4.67
C ASN A 47 -7.04 10.64 -5.32
N ASN A 48 -7.55 9.53 -4.76
CA ASN A 48 -8.77 8.85 -5.21
C ASN A 48 -10.03 9.34 -4.48
N GLY A 49 -9.95 10.41 -3.68
CA GLY A 49 -11.10 10.96 -2.97
C GLY A 49 -11.48 10.20 -1.70
N TYR A 50 -10.55 9.45 -1.11
CA TYR A 50 -10.74 8.74 0.16
C TYR A 50 -9.78 9.29 1.21
N ARG A 51 -10.22 9.34 2.46
CA ARG A 51 -9.36 9.64 3.61
C ARG A 51 -9.28 8.42 4.52
N VAL A 52 -8.12 8.23 5.14
CA VAL A 52 -7.97 7.23 6.21
C VAL A 52 -8.77 7.70 7.42
N LYS A 53 -9.57 6.80 8.01
CA LYS A 53 -10.35 7.07 9.22
C LYS A 53 -9.43 7.44 10.39
N LYS A 54 -9.88 8.35 11.23
CA LYS A 54 -9.08 8.83 12.37
C LYS A 54 -8.79 7.69 13.35
N GLY A 55 -7.52 7.51 13.72
CA GLY A 55 -7.09 6.48 14.68
C GLY A 55 -6.70 5.13 14.05
N GLU A 56 -6.88 4.96 12.75
CA GLU A 56 -6.49 3.74 12.05
C GLU A 56 -4.96 3.57 11.98
N LYS A 57 -4.51 2.33 12.24
CA LYS A 57 -3.08 1.98 12.15
C LYS A 57 -2.75 1.48 10.75
N ALA A 58 -1.66 1.95 10.16
CA ALA A 58 -1.21 1.43 8.87
C ALA A 58 -0.88 -0.07 8.94
N LEU A 59 -1.03 -0.74 7.80
CA LEU A 59 -0.43 -2.04 7.51
C LEU A 59 1.01 -1.79 7.07
N LYS A 60 1.97 -2.50 7.68
CA LYS A 60 3.38 -2.33 7.37
C LYS A 60 3.76 -3.26 6.24
N SER A 61 4.15 -2.66 5.12
CA SER A 61 4.75 -3.33 3.98
C SER A 61 6.22 -2.93 3.88
N TYR A 62 7.01 -3.67 3.12
CA TYR A 62 8.39 -3.30 2.82
C TYR A 62 8.68 -3.48 1.34
N THR A 63 9.52 -2.60 0.84
CA THR A 63 10.06 -2.65 -0.52
C THR A 63 11.57 -2.55 -0.46
N PHE A 64 12.26 -3.22 -1.38
CA PHE A 64 13.71 -3.15 -1.50
C PHE A 64 14.05 -2.11 -2.56
N VAL A 65 14.80 -1.09 -2.18
CA VAL A 65 15.28 -0.04 -3.09
C VAL A 65 16.75 -0.30 -3.35
N ALA A 66 17.08 -0.55 -4.61
CA ALA A 66 18.46 -0.64 -5.06
C ALA A 66 19.02 0.76 -5.28
N LEU A 67 20.11 1.10 -4.58
CA LEU A 67 20.95 2.26 -4.84
C LEU A 67 21.92 1.89 -5.96
N LYS A 68 21.86 2.63 -7.07
CA LYS A 68 22.76 2.48 -8.21
C LYS A 68 23.82 3.57 -8.24
N ASN A 69 25.01 3.28 -8.74
CA ASN A 69 26.04 4.29 -9.05
C ASN A 69 25.74 4.99 -10.39
N ASP A 70 26.58 5.96 -10.76
CA ASP A 70 26.50 6.66 -12.05
C ASP A 70 26.72 5.74 -13.26
N GLN A 71 27.19 4.51 -13.04
CA GLN A 71 27.37 3.44 -14.03
C GLN A 71 26.20 2.44 -14.06
N ASP A 72 25.10 2.74 -13.35
CA ASP A 72 23.87 1.94 -13.23
C ASP A 72 24.06 0.55 -12.56
N GLU A 73 25.19 0.33 -11.88
CA GLU A 73 25.47 -0.85 -11.08
C GLU A 73 24.87 -0.73 -9.67
N ILE A 74 24.30 -1.82 -9.15
CA ILE A 74 23.69 -1.86 -7.81
C ILE A 74 24.80 -1.87 -6.75
N ILE A 75 24.97 -0.74 -6.05
CA ILE A 75 25.94 -0.61 -4.94
C ILE A 75 25.38 -1.22 -3.66
N LYS A 76 24.09 -0.98 -3.39
CA LYS A 76 23.48 -1.34 -2.12
C LYS A 76 21.96 -1.44 -2.20
N THR A 77 21.40 -2.45 -1.57
CA THR A 77 19.94 -2.60 -1.44
C THR A 77 19.51 -2.22 -0.03
N PHE A 78 18.50 -1.36 0.09
CA PHE A 78 17.93 -0.97 1.38
C PHE A 78 16.47 -1.37 1.46
N GLN A 79 16.07 -1.91 2.61
CA GLN A 79 14.67 -2.16 2.91
C GLN A 79 14.01 -0.85 3.36
N ARG A 80 12.96 -0.45 2.65
CA ARG A 80 12.12 0.70 3.00
C ARG A 80 10.76 0.23 3.43
N THR A 81 10.34 0.63 4.61
CA THR A 81 8.97 0.40 5.09
C THR A 81 8.00 1.32 4.37
N VAL A 82 6.90 0.75 3.88
CA VAL A 82 5.80 1.44 3.23
C VAL A 82 4.55 1.24 4.08
N ASN A 83 3.90 2.33 4.45
CA ASN A 83 2.65 2.31 5.19
C ASN A 83 1.47 2.26 4.21
N LEU A 84 0.71 1.17 4.29
CA LEU A 84 -0.47 0.94 3.46
C LEU A 84 -1.74 0.95 4.31
N PHE A 85 -2.87 1.24 3.67
CA PHE A 85 -4.18 1.22 4.30
C PHE A 85 -5.13 0.39 3.43
N TYR A 86 -5.87 -0.52 4.06
CA TYR A 86 -6.88 -1.33 3.40
C TYR A 86 -8.19 -0.54 3.22
N ASP A 87 -9.04 -0.96 2.29
CA ASP A 87 -10.29 -0.27 1.95
C ASP A 87 -11.23 -0.07 3.16
N LYS A 88 -11.24 -0.99 4.14
CA LYS A 88 -12.02 -0.83 5.38
C LYS A 88 -11.52 0.30 6.29
N GLN A 89 -10.27 0.72 6.13
CA GLN A 89 -9.62 1.77 6.94
C GLN A 89 -9.85 3.17 6.38
N VAL A 90 -10.49 3.29 5.21
CA VAL A 90 -10.74 4.56 4.56
C VAL A 90 -12.23 4.85 4.47
N GLU A 91 -12.56 6.11 4.26
CA GLU A 91 -13.90 6.61 4.02
C GLU A 91 -13.87 7.64 2.89
N LEU A 92 -14.98 7.75 2.16
CA LEU A 92 -15.09 8.72 1.07
C LEU A 92 -15.00 10.12 1.65
N ILE A 93 -14.21 10.98 1.02
CA ILE A 93 -14.25 12.41 1.28
C ILE A 93 -15.49 12.90 0.55
N GLU A 94 -16.61 13.01 1.26
CA GLU A 94 -17.75 13.76 0.74
C GLU A 94 -17.23 15.14 0.33
N LYS A 95 -17.43 15.50 -0.94
CA LYS A 95 -17.22 16.88 -1.39
C LYS A 95 -18.23 17.71 -0.63
N THR A 96 -17.85 18.26 0.51
CA THR A 96 -18.58 19.37 1.09
C THR A 96 -18.52 20.47 0.04
N GLU A 97 -19.66 20.73 -0.60
CA GLU A 97 -19.87 21.90 -1.44
C GLU A 97 -19.41 23.11 -0.61
N ILE A 98 -18.33 23.73 -1.06
CA ILE A 98 -17.91 25.02 -0.53
C ILE A 98 -18.89 26.00 -1.18
N ASN A 99 -19.96 26.32 -0.44
CA ASN A 99 -20.82 27.48 -0.72
C ASN A 99 -20.03 28.78 -0.59
#